data_AF-A0A090SYI3-F1
#
_entry.id   AF-A0A090SYI3-F1
#
_cell.length_a   1.000
_cell.length_b   1.000
_cell.length_c   1.000
_cell.angle_alpha   90.00
_cell.angle_beta   90.00
_cell.angle_gamma   90.00
#
_symmetry.space_group_name_H-M   'P 1'
#
loop_
_entity.id
_entity.type
_entity.pdbx_description
1 polymer ?
#
loop_
_entity_poly.entity_id
_entity_poly.type
_entity_poly.pdbx_seq_one_letter_code
_entity_poly.pdbx_strand_id
1 'polypeptide(L)'
;MLTPLIIERTGSGALMGSVMSLIGLFGISAPLIGWLADKYGIHRQMQKVALFSHLLSLVLLYFAQTETYTYLLVGLAIGIGTVSQLVLNPTFVLNSLPENEQARGLSRLFQFQFLGVVIAGSLLGVVSLLGWTSEQKLLMLMALVCVSIVTVFIAPPPKVEVPEAEQQSDDESLTKNSNKRTAIAFVMFLQPCSFPCLLLVT
;
A
#
# COMPACT_ATOMS: atom_id res chain seq x y z
N MET A 1 -1.13 -13.20 -6.40
CA MET A 1 -1.20 -13.96 -7.66
C MET A 1 0.15 -13.95 -8.36
N LEU A 2 1.17 -13.27 -7.83
CA LEU A 2 2.40 -13.05 -8.56
C LEU A 2 3.23 -14.35 -8.62
N THR A 3 3.29 -15.09 -7.51
CA THR A 3 4.04 -16.34 -7.44
C THR A 3 3.47 -17.45 -8.37
N PRO A 4 2.16 -17.77 -8.37
CA PRO A 4 1.62 -18.76 -9.28
C PRO A 4 1.69 -18.29 -10.73
N LEU A 5 1.52 -16.99 -11.01
CA LEU A 5 1.56 -16.46 -12.38
C LEU A 5 2.96 -16.54 -13.00
N ILE A 6 4.02 -16.28 -12.23
CA ILE A 6 5.41 -16.44 -12.71
C ILE A 6 5.67 -17.91 -13.05
N ILE A 7 5.29 -18.83 -12.17
CA ILE A 7 5.46 -20.27 -12.43
C ILE A 7 4.63 -20.71 -13.64
N GLU A 8 3.38 -20.27 -13.76
CA GLU A 8 2.48 -20.59 -14.87
C GLU A 8 3.05 -20.13 -16.22
N ARG A 9 3.62 -18.91 -16.28
CA ARG A 9 4.10 -18.29 -17.54
C ARG A 9 5.53 -18.68 -17.90
N THR A 10 6.39 -18.93 -16.92
CA THR A 10 7.83 -19.12 -17.15
C THR A 10 8.33 -20.52 -16.79
N GLY A 11 7.59 -21.28 -15.98
CA GLY A 11 8.04 -22.55 -15.43
C GLY A 11 9.23 -22.44 -14.46
N SER A 12 9.67 -21.24 -14.10
CA SER A 12 10.91 -21.01 -13.35
C SER A 12 10.66 -20.61 -11.90
N GLY A 13 10.85 -21.57 -10.99
CA GLY A 13 10.85 -21.30 -9.55
C GLY A 13 12.02 -20.42 -9.10
N ALA A 14 13.17 -20.49 -9.80
CA ALA A 14 14.32 -19.63 -9.52
C ALA A 14 13.99 -18.16 -9.78
N LEU A 15 13.33 -17.85 -10.91
CA LEU A 15 12.90 -16.49 -11.23
C LEU A 15 11.91 -15.96 -10.19
N MET A 16 10.91 -16.78 -9.80
CA MET A 16 10.01 -16.42 -8.71
C MET A 16 10.79 -16.08 -7.43
N GLY A 17 11.74 -16.92 -7.03
CA GLY A 17 12.60 -16.68 -5.87
C GLY A 17 13.40 -15.39 -5.95
N SER A 18 13.97 -15.09 -7.12
CA SER A 18 14.69 -13.83 -7.36
C SER A 18 13.79 -12.61 -7.22
N VAL A 19 12.57 -12.64 -7.78
CA VAL A 19 11.61 -11.54 -7.67
C VAL A 19 11.17 -11.33 -6.22
N MET A 20 10.89 -12.42 -5.48
CA MET A 20 10.53 -12.35 -4.06
C MET A 20 11.67 -11.80 -3.20
N SER A 21 12.90 -12.27 -3.44
CA SER A 21 14.09 -11.78 -2.74
C SER A 21 14.33 -10.29 -3.01
N LEU A 22 14.14 -9.85 -4.25
CA LEU A 22 14.25 -8.45 -4.62
C LEU A 22 13.23 -7.58 -3.90
N ILE A 23 11.97 -8.01 -3.82
CA ILE A 23 10.93 -7.30 -3.06
C ILE A 23 11.32 -7.25 -1.58
N GLY A 24 11.77 -8.36 -1.00
CA GLY A 24 12.23 -8.41 0.40
C GLY A 24 13.41 -7.49 0.69
N LEU A 25 14.33 -7.32 -0.27
CA LEU A 25 15.50 -6.45 -0.14
C LEU A 25 15.11 -4.98 0.06
N PHE A 26 13.99 -4.52 -0.51
CA PHE A 26 13.48 -3.18 -0.27
C PHE A 26 13.13 -2.93 1.20
N GLY A 27 12.88 -3.95 2.01
CA GLY A 27 12.70 -3.79 3.46
C GLY A 27 13.89 -3.09 4.13
N ILE A 28 15.11 -3.26 3.62
CA ILE A 28 16.31 -2.58 4.13
C ILE A 28 16.25 -1.07 3.85
N SER A 29 15.54 -0.64 2.81
CA SER A 29 15.37 0.77 2.45
C SER A 29 14.31 1.51 3.28
N ALA A 30 13.62 0.84 4.20
CA ALA A 30 12.57 1.45 5.01
C ALA A 30 13.03 2.70 5.81
N PRO A 31 14.20 2.70 6.50
CA PRO A 31 14.66 3.88 7.22
C PRO A 31 14.96 5.07 6.30
N LEU A 32 15.47 4.80 5.09
CA LEU A 32 15.76 5.83 4.10
C LEU A 32 14.47 6.49 3.60
N ILE A 33 13.42 5.71 3.37
CA ILE A 33 12.11 6.19 2.95
C ILE A 33 11.45 7.03 4.05
N GLY A 34 11.53 6.59 5.30
CA GLY A 34 11.03 7.35 6.45
C GLY A 34 11.74 8.69 6.57
N TRP A 35 13.08 8.67 6.56
CA TRP A 35 13.90 9.87 6.58
C TRP A 35 13.56 10.83 5.43
N LEU A 36 13.36 10.31 4.21
CA LEU A 36 13.00 11.12 3.05
C LEU A 36 11.62 11.77 3.22
N ALA A 37 10.65 11.03 3.74
CA ALA A 37 9.32 11.54 4.00
C ALA A 37 9.35 12.67 5.05
N ASP A 38 10.06 12.44 6.15
CA ASP A 38 10.15 13.38 7.27
C ASP A 38 10.93 14.64 6.89
N LYS A 39 12.09 14.50 6.23
CA LYS A 39 12.94 15.63 5.86
C LYS A 39 12.26 16.61 4.89
N TYR A 40 11.46 16.10 3.97
CA TYR A 40 10.81 16.93 2.95
C TYR A 40 9.32 17.20 3.24
N GLY A 41 8.74 16.62 4.30
CA GLY A 41 7.32 16.76 4.63
C GLY A 41 6.38 16.22 3.54
N ILE A 42 6.84 15.26 2.73
CA ILE A 42 6.15 14.80 1.50
C ILE A 42 5.35 13.51 1.70
N HIS A 43 4.98 13.14 2.93
CA HIS A 43 4.30 11.86 3.24
C HIS A 43 3.11 11.58 2.32
N ARG A 44 2.27 12.60 2.04
CA ARG A 44 1.09 12.44 1.16
C ARG A 44 1.46 12.15 -0.30
N GLN A 45 2.54 12.74 -0.80
CA GLN A 45 2.99 12.50 -2.18
C GLN A 45 3.65 11.14 -2.30
N MET A 46 4.44 10.74 -1.29
CA MET A 46 5.03 9.41 -1.25
C MET A 46 3.96 8.31 -1.16
N GLN A 47 2.85 8.56 -0.47
CA GLN A 47 1.72 7.62 -0.46
C GLN A 47 1.11 7.44 -1.86
N LYS A 48 0.99 8.52 -2.64
CA LYS A 48 0.52 8.42 -4.03
C LYS A 48 1.52 7.65 -4.89
N VAL A 49 2.81 7.96 -4.77
CA VAL A 49 3.89 7.25 -5.49
C VAL A 49 3.81 5.75 -5.18
N ALA A 50 3.57 5.37 -3.93
CA ALA A 50 3.42 3.98 -3.55
C ALA A 50 2.25 3.28 -4.26
N LEU A 51 1.08 3.92 -4.30
CA LEU A 51 -0.10 3.39 -5.00
C LEU A 51 0.11 3.31 -6.52
N PHE A 52 0.70 4.33 -7.13
CA PHE A 52 1.05 4.33 -8.55
C PHE A 52 2.10 3.27 -8.88
N SER A 53 3.05 3.01 -7.97
CA SER A 53 4.04 1.94 -8.11
C SER A 53 3.37 0.56 -8.15
N HIS A 54 2.36 0.35 -7.31
CA HIS A 54 1.56 -0.88 -7.36
C HIS A 54 0.73 -1.00 -8.63
N LEU A 55 0.09 0.06 -9.10
CA LEU A 55 -0.62 0.04 -10.38
C LEU A 55 0.33 -0.25 -11.54
N LEU A 56 1.49 0.40 -11.57
CA LEU A 56 2.53 0.17 -12.56
C LEU A 56 3.00 -1.29 -12.54
N SER A 57 3.18 -1.88 -11.35
CA SER A 57 3.56 -3.28 -11.24
C SER A 57 2.54 -4.23 -11.87
N LEU A 58 1.25 -3.96 -11.71
CA LEU A 58 0.18 -4.76 -12.31
C LEU A 58 0.12 -4.58 -13.83
N VAL A 59 0.32 -3.35 -14.31
CA VAL A 59 0.40 -3.06 -15.76
C VAL A 59 1.60 -3.79 -16.38
N LEU A 60 2.78 -3.70 -15.76
CA LEU A 60 3.96 -4.41 -16.22
C LEU A 60 3.74 -5.92 -16.22
N LEU A 61 3.07 -6.45 -15.18
CA LEU A 61 2.74 -7.86 -15.08
C LEU A 61 1.73 -8.31 -16.15
N TYR A 62 0.82 -7.43 -16.57
CA TYR A 62 -0.16 -7.71 -17.63
C TYR A 62 0.52 -7.90 -18.99
N PHE A 63 1.52 -7.07 -19.29
CA PHE A 63 2.32 -7.19 -20.51
C PHE A 63 3.50 -8.17 -20.38
N ALA A 64 3.75 -8.73 -19.19
CA ALA A 64 4.83 -9.68 -18.98
C ALA A 64 4.51 -11.01 -19.68
N GLN A 65 5.37 -11.36 -20.65
CA GLN A 65 5.35 -12.65 -21.32
C GLN A 65 6.32 -13.59 -20.63
N THR A 66 7.51 -13.81 -21.20
CA THR A 66 8.52 -14.74 -20.67
C THR A 66 9.82 -14.06 -20.27
N GLU A 67 9.95 -12.76 -20.50
CA GLU A 67 11.19 -12.03 -20.26
C GLU A 67 11.45 -11.82 -18.77
N THR A 68 12.55 -12.41 -18.28
CA THR A 68 13.04 -12.31 -16.90
C THR A 68 13.13 -10.86 -16.42
N TYR A 69 13.64 -9.96 -17.26
CA TYR A 69 13.82 -8.55 -16.92
C TYR A 69 12.51 -7.86 -16.56
N THR A 70 11.41 -8.20 -17.24
CA THR A 70 10.09 -7.62 -16.96
C THR A 70 9.60 -8.02 -15.57
N TYR A 71 9.80 -9.27 -15.17
CA TYR A 71 9.43 -9.74 -13.83
C TYR A 71 10.27 -9.11 -12.72
N LEU A 72 11.55 -8.83 -12.98
CA LEU A 72 12.39 -8.08 -12.05
C LEU A 72 11.91 -6.63 -11.90
N LEU A 73 11.53 -5.96 -13.01
CA LEU A 73 10.91 -4.63 -12.96
C LEU A 73 9.59 -4.63 -12.17
N VAL A 74 8.77 -5.66 -12.33
CA VAL A 74 7.57 -5.86 -11.49
C VAL A 74 7.96 -5.96 -10.02
N GLY A 75 8.97 -6.76 -9.69
CA GLY A 75 9.51 -6.87 -8.33
C GLY A 75 9.99 -5.54 -7.75
N LEU A 76 10.72 -4.74 -8.53
CA LEU A 76 11.15 -3.39 -8.12
C LEU A 76 9.96 -2.48 -7.82
N ALA A 77 8.97 -2.44 -8.72
CA ALA A 77 7.79 -1.60 -8.57
C ALA A 77 6.94 -2.01 -7.34
N ILE A 78 6.78 -3.31 -7.09
CA ILE A 78 6.10 -3.81 -5.89
C ILE A 78 6.90 -3.45 -4.64
N GLY A 79 8.21 -3.71 -4.66
CA GLY A 79 9.12 -3.44 -3.55
C GLY A 79 9.00 -2.00 -3.08
N ILE A 80 9.20 -1.03 -3.98
CA ILE A 80 9.09 0.41 -3.69
C ILE A 80 7.72 0.76 -3.10
N GLY A 81 6.63 0.29 -3.71
CA GLY A 81 5.27 0.56 -3.23
C GLY A 81 5.03 0.02 -1.83
N THR A 82 5.40 -1.24 -1.60
CA THR A 82 5.15 -1.94 -0.34
C THR A 82 5.95 -1.34 0.80
N VAL A 83 7.26 -1.10 0.61
CA VAL A 83 8.07 -0.49 1.68
C VAL A 83 7.60 0.93 2.00
N SER A 84 7.19 1.71 1.00
CA SER A 84 6.67 3.06 1.21
C SER A 84 5.42 3.03 2.07
N GLN A 85 4.47 2.15 1.77
CA GLN A 85 3.24 2.02 2.57
C GLN A 85 3.50 1.49 3.97
N LEU A 86 4.41 0.53 4.10
CA LEU A 86 4.79 -0.03 5.39
C LEU A 86 5.31 1.05 6.35
N VAL A 87 6.08 2.01 5.83
CA VAL A 87 6.63 3.12 6.61
C VAL A 87 5.62 4.23 6.82
N LEU A 88 4.90 4.64 5.77
CA LEU A 88 4.03 5.82 5.82
C LEU A 88 2.73 5.59 6.58
N ASN A 89 2.12 4.41 6.45
CA ASN A 89 0.79 4.15 7.05
C ASN A 89 0.81 4.29 8.58
N PRO A 90 1.76 3.68 9.33
CA PRO A 90 1.88 3.90 10.77
C PRO A 90 2.16 5.37 11.12
N THR A 91 3.01 6.06 10.35
CA THR A 91 3.34 7.47 10.58
C THR A 91 2.11 8.37 10.49
N PHE A 92 1.20 8.14 9.53
CA PHE A 92 -0.06 8.89 9.47
C PHE A 92 -0.93 8.66 10.72
N VAL A 93 -1.00 7.42 11.21
CA VAL A 93 -1.80 7.08 12.40
C VAL A 93 -1.22 7.72 13.65
N LEU A 94 0.10 7.64 13.83
CA LEU A 94 0.79 8.19 14.99
C LEU A 94 0.66 9.71 15.09
N ASN A 95 0.75 10.41 13.96
CA ASN A 95 0.61 11.87 13.92
C ASN A 95 -0.83 12.37 14.02
N SER A 96 -1.83 11.49 13.84
CA SER A 96 -3.26 11.89 13.85
C SER A 96 -3.97 11.63 15.17
N LEU A 97 -3.32 10.93 16.11
CA LEU A 97 -3.94 10.46 17.35
C LEU A 97 -3.12 10.92 18.56
N PRO A 98 -3.78 11.24 19.69
CA PRO A 98 -3.07 11.50 20.94
C PRO A 98 -2.33 10.24 21.41
N GLU A 99 -1.22 10.42 22.14
CA GLU A 99 -0.31 9.33 22.53
C GLU A 99 -1.01 8.16 23.23
N ASN A 100 -2.02 8.45 24.06
CA ASN A 100 -2.81 7.45 24.76
C ASN A 100 -3.68 6.56 23.84
N GLU A 101 -3.94 6.99 22.60
CA GLU A 101 -4.74 6.26 21.61
C GLU A 101 -3.92 5.69 20.44
N GLN A 102 -2.64 6.07 20.30
CA GLN A 102 -1.78 5.64 19.18
C GLN A 102 -1.69 4.12 19.05
N ALA A 103 -1.47 3.39 20.16
CA ALA A 103 -1.40 1.93 20.14
C ALA A 103 -2.71 1.28 19.62
N ARG A 104 -3.87 1.83 20.02
CA ARG A 104 -5.18 1.38 19.53
C ARG A 104 -5.39 1.75 18.06
N GLY A 105 -4.88 2.90 17.63
CA GLY A 105 -4.86 3.31 16.22
C GLY A 105 -4.07 2.33 15.35
N LEU A 106 -2.84 2.00 15.74
CA LEU A 106 -1.98 1.06 15.03
C LEU A 106 -2.57 -0.35 14.99
N SER A 107 -3.15 -0.82 16.09
CA SER A 107 -3.83 -2.12 16.12
C SER A 107 -4.99 -2.17 15.11
N ARG A 108 -5.82 -1.12 15.05
CA ARG A 108 -6.89 -1.01 14.05
C ARG A 108 -6.34 -0.98 12.63
N LEU A 109 -5.26 -0.24 12.38
CA LEU A 109 -4.59 -0.20 11.08
C LEU A 109 -4.22 -1.61 10.60
N PHE A 110 -3.51 -2.39 11.43
CA PHE A 110 -3.12 -3.75 11.06
C PHE A 110 -4.31 -4.71 10.94
N GLN A 111 -5.35 -4.56 11.76
CA GLN A 111 -6.58 -5.35 11.62
C GLN A 111 -7.25 -5.11 10.25
N PHE A 112 -7.37 -3.84 9.82
CA PHE A 112 -7.89 -3.52 8.49
C PHE A 112 -6.98 -4.00 7.36
N GLN A 113 -5.65 -3.99 7.57
CA GLN A 113 -4.69 -4.56 6.63
C GLN A 113 -4.97 -6.04 6.39
N PHE A 114 -5.02 -6.83 7.46
CA PHE A 114 -5.30 -8.27 7.37
C PHE A 114 -6.69 -8.55 6.82
N LEU A 115 -7.70 -7.78 7.22
CA LEU A 115 -9.06 -7.92 6.71
C LEU A 115 -9.12 -7.74 5.18
N GLY A 116 -8.44 -6.74 4.62
CA GLY A 116 -8.42 -6.58 3.17
C GLY A 116 -7.62 -7.65 2.44
N VAL A 117 -6.55 -8.18 3.04
CA VAL A 117 -5.84 -9.37 2.49
C VAL A 117 -6.78 -10.57 2.43
N VAL A 118 -7.54 -10.82 3.50
CA VAL A 118 -8.51 -11.93 3.54
C VAL A 118 -9.60 -11.72 2.49
N ILE A 119 -10.21 -10.54 2.42
CA ILE A 119 -11.27 -10.24 1.44
C ILE A 119 -10.76 -10.41 0.00
N ALA A 120 -9.62 -9.81 -0.32
CA ALA A 120 -9.11 -9.84 -1.69
C ALA A 120 -8.60 -11.23 -2.08
N GLY A 121 -8.00 -11.99 -1.14
CA GLY A 121 -7.60 -13.38 -1.35
C GLY A 121 -8.81 -14.29 -1.55
N SER A 122 -9.86 -14.09 -0.76
CA SER A 122 -11.13 -14.83 -0.90
C SER A 122 -11.80 -14.53 -2.23
N LEU A 123 -11.82 -13.26 -2.64
CA LEU A 123 -12.36 -12.83 -3.93
C LEU A 123 -11.59 -13.49 -5.09
N LEU A 124 -10.26 -13.48 -5.05
CA LEU A 124 -9.43 -14.18 -6.04
C LEU A 124 -9.69 -15.70 -6.05
N GLY A 125 -9.87 -16.31 -4.89
CA GLY A 125 -10.21 -17.73 -4.76
C GLY A 125 -11.55 -18.07 -5.43
N VAL A 126 -12.60 -17.32 -5.11
CA VAL A 126 -13.93 -17.49 -5.72
C VAL A 126 -13.86 -17.31 -7.24
N VAL A 127 -13.20 -16.26 -7.69
CA VAL A 127 -12.99 -15.99 -9.13
C VAL A 127 -12.22 -17.13 -9.81
N SER A 128 -11.27 -17.75 -9.11
CA SER A 128 -10.55 -18.92 -9.63
C SER A 128 -11.44 -20.16 -9.73
N LEU A 129 -12.36 -20.38 -8.79
CA LEU A 129 -13.33 -21.47 -8.85
C LEU A 129 -14.34 -21.30 -9.99
N LEU A 130 -14.64 -20.06 -10.37
CA LEU A 130 -15.46 -19.71 -11.53
C LEU A 130 -14.74 -19.88 -12.87
N GLY A 131 -13.48 -20.35 -12.87
CA GLY A 131 -12.72 -20.62 -14.09
C GLY A 131 -12.20 -19.38 -14.80
N TRP A 132 -12.10 -18.23 -14.11
CA TRP A 132 -11.56 -17.02 -14.73
C TRP A 132 -10.09 -17.19 -15.10
N THR A 133 -9.74 -16.64 -16.25
CA THR A 133 -8.35 -16.63 -16.76
C THR A 133 -7.46 -15.74 -15.88
N SER A 134 -6.15 -15.99 -15.91
CA SER A 134 -5.15 -15.21 -15.18
C SER A 134 -5.18 -13.72 -15.56
N GLU A 135 -5.52 -13.39 -16.80
CA GLU A 135 -5.69 -12.01 -17.28
C GLU A 135 -6.90 -11.32 -16.65
N GLN A 136 -8.05 -12.00 -16.57
CA GLN A 136 -9.25 -11.45 -15.93
C GLN A 136 -9.03 -11.21 -14.43
N LYS A 137 -8.31 -12.11 -13.76
CA LYS A 137 -7.89 -11.94 -12.35
C LYS A 137 -7.01 -10.70 -12.20
N LEU A 138 -6.07 -10.49 -13.12
CA LEU A 138 -5.18 -9.35 -13.09
C LEU A 138 -5.91 -8.02 -13.34
N LEU A 139 -6.84 -7.99 -14.30
CA LEU A 139 -7.70 -6.83 -14.54
C LEU A 139 -8.57 -6.49 -13.34
N MET A 140 -9.11 -7.49 -12.63
CA MET A 140 -9.86 -7.29 -11.39
C MET A 140 -8.98 -6.63 -10.31
N LEU A 141 -7.74 -7.10 -10.13
CA LEU A 141 -6.79 -6.49 -9.20
C LEU A 141 -6.41 -5.06 -9.61
N MET A 142 -6.21 -4.80 -10.90
CA MET A 142 -5.95 -3.45 -11.42
C MET A 142 -7.12 -2.52 -11.13
N ALA A 143 -8.36 -2.94 -11.41
CA ALA A 143 -9.56 -2.16 -11.12
C ALA A 143 -9.66 -1.81 -9.63
N LEU A 144 -9.32 -2.77 -8.77
CA LEU A 144 -9.34 -2.61 -7.34
C LEU A 144 -8.26 -1.63 -6.82
N VAL A 145 -7.06 -1.66 -7.41
CA VAL A 145 -6.02 -0.65 -7.13
C VAL A 145 -6.44 0.73 -7.65
N CYS A 146 -7.09 0.82 -8.80
CA CYS A 146 -7.65 2.08 -9.30
C CYS A 146 -8.70 2.66 -8.34
N VAL A 147 -9.61 1.82 -7.80
CA VAL A 147 -10.56 2.25 -6.77
C VAL A 147 -9.81 2.77 -5.54
N SER A 148 -8.74 2.09 -5.11
CA SER A 148 -7.90 2.50 -3.99
C SER A 148 -7.19 3.84 -4.24
N ILE A 149 -6.77 4.11 -5.48
CA ILE A 149 -6.22 5.40 -5.86
C ILE A 149 -7.30 6.48 -5.77
N VAL A 150 -8.48 6.24 -6.36
CA VAL A 150 -9.59 7.19 -6.33
C VAL A 150 -10.01 7.52 -4.89
N THR A 151 -10.08 6.54 -3.99
CA THR A 151 -10.41 6.79 -2.58
C THR A 151 -9.37 7.67 -1.89
N VAL A 152 -8.06 7.48 -2.15
CA VAL A 152 -7.00 8.36 -1.62
C VAL A 152 -7.07 9.76 -2.21
N PHE A 153 -7.50 9.93 -3.46
CA PHE A 153 -7.69 11.26 -4.03
C PHE A 153 -8.91 11.99 -3.44
N ILE A 154 -9.99 11.28 -3.13
CA ILE A 154 -11.20 11.85 -2.51
C ILE A 154 -11.00 12.14 -1.01
N ALA A 155 -10.34 11.23 -0.30
CA ALA A 155 -10.05 11.30 1.13
C ALA A 155 -8.53 11.22 1.36
N PRO A 156 -7.79 12.31 1.09
CA PRO A 156 -6.34 12.27 1.16
C PRO A 156 -5.84 12.17 2.60
N PRO A 157 -4.71 11.48 2.84
CA PRO A 157 -4.18 11.25 4.19
C PRO A 157 -4.07 12.54 5.00
N PRO A 158 -4.20 12.46 6.34
CA PRO A 158 -3.92 13.60 7.20
C PRO A 158 -2.50 14.13 6.94
N LYS A 159 -2.33 15.45 7.04
CA LYS A 159 -1.00 16.04 6.93
C LYS A 159 -0.19 15.59 8.15
N VAL A 160 1.02 15.11 7.91
CA VAL A 160 1.98 14.87 8.99
C VAL A 160 2.63 16.22 9.28
N GLU A 161 2.37 16.75 10.47
CA GLU A 161 3.05 17.94 10.96
C GLU A 161 4.44 17.49 11.42
N VAL A 162 5.47 17.86 10.67
CA VAL A 162 6.84 17.70 11.12
C VAL A 162 7.04 18.73 12.23
N PRO A 163 7.44 18.37 13.45
CA PRO A 163 7.73 19.36 14.48
C PRO A 163 8.84 20.27 13.96
N GLU A 164 8.48 21.50 13.58
CA GLU A 164 9.44 22.57 13.45
C GLU A 164 10.07 22.75 14.83
N ALA A 165 11.40 22.69 14.90
CA ALA A 165 12.11 23.14 16.07
C ALA A 165 11.73 24.62 16.30
N GLU A 166 11.01 24.88 17.39
CA GLU A 166 10.65 26.18 17.97
C GLU A 166 9.81 27.14 17.12
N GLN A 167 8.50 27.20 17.39
CA GLN A 167 7.83 28.45 17.79
C GLN A 167 6.45 28.20 18.41
N GLN A 168 6.35 28.63 19.67
CA GLN A 168 5.18 28.59 20.54
C GLN A 168 4.33 29.84 20.30
N SER A 169 3.04 29.69 19.95
CA SER A 169 1.98 30.63 20.33
C SER A 169 0.59 30.06 20.01
N ASP A 170 -0.13 29.77 21.09
CA ASP A 170 -1.59 29.82 21.28
C ASP A 170 -2.49 30.10 20.07
N ASP A 171 -3.38 29.16 19.75
CA ASP A 171 -4.81 29.49 19.76
C ASP A 171 -5.68 28.24 19.97
N GLU A 172 -6.15 28.11 21.20
CA GLU A 172 -7.16 27.17 21.63
C GLU A 172 -8.53 27.71 21.19
N SER A 173 -9.07 27.23 20.05
CA SER A 173 -10.52 26.95 19.85
C SER A 173 -10.92 26.86 18.39
N LEU A 174 -11.14 25.65 17.86
CA LEU A 174 -12.23 25.36 16.92
C LEU A 174 -12.61 23.86 16.96
N THR A 175 -13.14 23.47 18.12
CA THR A 175 -14.44 22.78 18.27
C THR A 175 -14.84 21.73 17.21
N LYS A 176 -14.50 20.47 17.52
CA LYS A 176 -15.43 19.35 17.80
C LYS A 176 -16.40 18.84 16.70
N ASN A 177 -16.56 19.50 15.56
CA ASN A 177 -17.42 19.03 14.46
C ASN A 177 -16.65 18.26 13.36
N SER A 178 -15.32 18.27 13.45
CA SER A 178 -14.41 17.55 12.54
C SER A 178 -14.35 16.03 12.83
N ASN A 179 -14.89 15.56 13.94
CA ASN A 179 -14.59 14.20 14.43
C ASN A 179 -15.26 13.09 13.59
N LYS A 180 -16.48 13.30 13.04
CA LYS A 180 -17.15 12.31 12.18
C LYS A 180 -16.63 12.30 10.74
N ARG A 181 -16.34 13.47 10.16
CA ARG A 181 -15.78 13.57 8.80
C ARG A 181 -14.35 13.06 8.73
N THR A 182 -13.55 13.32 9.77
CA THR A 182 -12.16 12.85 9.85
C THR A 182 -12.09 11.36 10.18
N ALA A 183 -12.99 10.83 11.02
CA ALA A 183 -13.07 9.38 11.26
C ALA A 183 -13.52 8.60 10.02
N ILE A 184 -14.48 9.12 9.23
CA ILE A 184 -14.89 8.49 7.97
C ILE A 184 -13.79 8.60 6.91
N ALA A 185 -13.10 9.74 6.82
CA ALA A 185 -11.93 9.88 5.95
C ALA A 185 -10.77 8.95 6.36
N PHE A 186 -10.57 8.74 7.67
CA PHE A 186 -9.58 7.82 8.22
C PHE A 186 -9.94 6.35 7.95
N VAL A 187 -11.21 5.97 8.06
CA VAL A 187 -11.71 4.63 7.70
C VAL A 187 -11.69 4.40 6.19
N MET A 188 -12.00 5.40 5.37
CA MET A 188 -11.86 5.31 3.91
C MET A 188 -10.39 5.32 3.46
N PHE A 189 -9.48 5.94 4.22
CA PHE A 189 -8.02 5.89 4.03
C PHE A 189 -7.41 4.54 4.43
N LEU A 190 -8.03 3.82 5.37
CA LEU A 190 -7.61 2.48 5.77
C LEU A 190 -7.90 1.41 4.69
N GLN A 191 -8.92 1.64 3.86
CA GLN A 191 -9.31 0.73 2.78
C GLN A 191 -8.24 0.52 1.68
N PRO A 192 -7.52 1.55 1.19
CA PRO A 192 -6.42 1.40 0.23
C PRO A 192 -5.11 0.86 0.83
N CYS A 193 -4.94 0.82 2.16
CA CYS A 193 -3.76 0.19 2.79
C CYS A 193 -3.71 -1.32 2.56
N SER A 194 -4.87 -1.97 2.56
CA SER A 194 -4.97 -3.43 2.69
C SER A 194 -4.64 -4.22 1.42
N PHE A 195 -4.80 -3.61 0.25
CA PHE A 195 -4.72 -4.30 -1.04
C PHE A 195 -3.32 -4.58 -1.58
N PRO A 196 -2.32 -3.72 -1.40
CA PRO A 196 -0.97 -4.01 -1.90
C PRO A 196 -0.25 -5.16 -1.19
N CYS A 197 -0.62 -5.50 0.05
CA CYS A 197 -0.14 -6.72 0.71
C CYS A 197 -0.54 -8.00 -0.04
N LEU A 198 -1.65 -7.97 -0.80
CA LEU A 198 -2.15 -9.14 -1.51
C LEU A 198 -1.22 -9.58 -2.65
N LEU A 199 -0.49 -8.63 -3.26
CA LEU A 199 0.42 -8.91 -4.37
C LEU A 199 1.59 -9.83 -3.97
N LEU A 200 1.95 -9.83 -2.69
CA LEU A 200 3.04 -10.64 -2.12
C LEU A 200 2.58 -11.98 -1.54
N VAL A 201 1.36 -12.07 -1.02
CA VAL A 201 0.89 -13.23 -0.23
C VAL A 201 0.12 -14.26 -1.07
N THR A 202 -0.15 -13.96 -2.35
CA THR A 202 -0.77 -14.90 -3.30
C THR A 202 0.05 -15.05 -4.57
#